data_AF-A0A6N3FLS4-F1
#
_entry.id   AF-A0A6N3FLS4-F1
#
_cell.length_a   1.000
_cell.length_b   1.000
_cell.length_c   1.000
_cell.angle_alpha   90.00
_cell.angle_beta   90.00
_cell.angle_gamma   90.00
#
_symmetry.space_group_name_H-M   'P 1'
#
loop_
_entity.id
_entity.type
_entity.pdbx_description
1 polymer ?
#
loop_
_entity_poly.entity_id
_entity_poly.type
_entity_poly.pdbx_seq_one_letter_code
_entity_poly.pdbx_strand_id
1 'polypeptide(L)'
;MDLQLIFDVLNYSNPNISDEEDTDGKSTIDILANTKKILQIINSKEPGSLGLHPIIYFYSKKGNFKPANFYAIILLIRELKQKNRFNEFTDIRKDFEEFIYKNDYIFEQLNRNLRSTKKSSDGIKSMFLLIIDGLKKELSEKEILISIKEKYININLVNEDEIVLNDSFNTNRKSETYISTALQSVVRCSICGGVVHVNATSVDHIIRKREGGLGTACNGQITHPYCNTGYKH
;
A
#
# COMPACT_ATOMS: atom_id res chain seq x y z
N MET A 1 3.97 22.25 7.22
CA MET A 1 3.26 20.97 7.37
C MET A 1 1.79 21.27 7.11
N ASP A 2 1.16 20.57 6.17
CA ASP A 2 -0.23 20.83 5.81
C ASP A 2 -1.16 20.33 6.92
N LEU A 3 -1.80 21.26 7.64
CA LEU A 3 -2.68 20.95 8.77
C LEU A 3 -3.87 20.09 8.34
N GLN A 4 -4.30 20.25 7.07
CA GLN A 4 -5.40 19.49 6.50
C GLN A 4 -5.04 18.00 6.39
N LEU A 5 -3.80 17.69 5.98
CA LEU A 5 -3.32 16.31 5.86
C LEU A 5 -3.36 15.59 7.23
N ILE A 6 -2.96 16.29 8.30
CA ILE A 6 -2.98 15.71 9.66
C ILE A 6 -4.42 15.44 10.10
N PHE A 7 -5.31 16.42 9.93
CA PHE A 7 -6.71 16.29 10.30
C PHE A 7 -7.40 15.16 9.51
N ASP A 8 -7.13 15.07 8.21
CA ASP A 8 -7.63 14.00 7.38
C ASP A 8 -7.11 12.63 7.84
N VAL A 9 -5.83 12.50 8.20
CA VAL A 9 -5.30 11.22 8.73
C VAL A 9 -6.06 10.76 9.96
N LEU A 10 -6.42 11.67 10.87
CA LEU A 10 -7.28 11.35 12.02
C LEU A 10 -8.65 10.85 11.54
N ASN A 11 -9.29 11.58 10.62
CA ASN A 11 -10.61 11.23 10.10
C ASN A 11 -10.61 9.88 9.35
N TYR A 12 -9.62 9.59 8.52
CA TYR A 12 -9.56 8.32 7.78
C TYR A 12 -9.14 7.15 8.67
N SER A 13 -8.40 7.38 9.75
CA SER A 13 -7.98 6.31 10.66
C SER A 13 -9.09 5.88 11.62
N ASN A 14 -10.05 6.75 11.88
CA ASN A 14 -11.11 6.53 12.87
C ASN A 14 -12.49 6.42 12.16
N PRO A 15 -13.37 5.48 12.54
CA PRO A 15 -14.70 5.35 11.92
C PRO A 15 -15.62 6.53 12.23
N ASN A 16 -15.49 7.08 13.43
CA ASN A 16 -16.24 8.22 13.90
C ASN A 16 -15.35 9.02 14.85
N ILE A 17 -15.41 10.34 14.74
CA ILE A 17 -14.83 11.28 15.70
C ILE A 17 -16.01 12.12 16.17
N SER A 18 -16.30 12.07 17.48
CA SER A 18 -17.41 12.82 18.05
C SER A 18 -17.10 14.32 18.03
N ASP A 19 -18.11 15.14 17.74
CA ASP A 19 -18.05 16.59 17.90
C ASP A 19 -18.37 17.04 19.34
N GLU A 20 -18.66 16.08 20.25
CA GLU A 20 -18.88 16.36 21.67
C GLU A 20 -17.59 16.84 22.37
N GLU A 21 -17.75 17.72 23.35
CA GLU A 21 -16.63 18.28 24.11
C GLU A 21 -15.94 17.20 24.96
N ASP A 22 -14.66 16.94 24.66
CA ASP A 22 -13.82 15.96 25.35
C ASP A 22 -13.18 16.57 26.61
N THR A 23 -13.99 16.76 27.65
CA THR A 23 -13.59 17.46 28.88
C THR A 23 -12.48 16.77 29.69
N ASP A 24 -12.28 15.46 29.54
CA ASP A 24 -11.25 14.69 30.25
C ASP A 24 -10.12 14.17 29.34
N GLY A 25 -10.18 14.45 28.03
CA GLY A 25 -9.17 14.10 27.05
C GLY A 25 -9.12 12.63 26.64
N LYS A 26 -10.02 11.77 27.15
CA LYS A 26 -9.99 10.33 26.86
C LYS A 26 -10.30 10.04 25.40
N SER A 27 -11.28 10.71 24.82
CA SER A 27 -11.65 10.52 23.41
C SER A 27 -10.48 10.88 22.49
N THR A 28 -9.80 11.98 22.80
CA THR A 28 -8.61 12.44 22.09
C THR A 28 -7.49 11.40 22.14
N ILE A 29 -7.21 10.84 23.32
CA ILE A 29 -6.19 9.81 23.48
C ILE A 29 -6.53 8.56 22.65
N ASP A 30 -7.79 8.12 22.67
CA ASP A 30 -8.23 6.94 21.91
C ASP A 30 -8.11 7.14 20.39
N ILE A 31 -8.51 8.31 19.89
CA ILE A 31 -8.37 8.70 18.48
C ILE A 31 -6.91 8.68 18.05
N LEU A 32 -6.02 9.28 18.85
CA LEU A 32 -4.58 9.32 18.57
C LEU A 32 -3.95 7.92 18.63
N ALA A 33 -4.33 7.10 19.62
CA ALA A 33 -3.83 5.75 19.77
C ALA A 33 -4.26 4.85 18.59
N ASN A 34 -5.51 4.93 18.15
CA ASN A 34 -5.99 4.17 17.00
C ASN A 34 -5.31 4.64 15.70
N THR A 35 -5.17 5.96 15.51
CA THR A 35 -4.43 6.53 14.37
C THR A 35 -2.99 6.01 14.33
N LYS A 36 -2.28 6.09 15.46
CA LYS A 36 -0.92 5.56 15.60
C LYS A 36 -0.87 4.08 15.22
N LYS A 37 -1.82 3.27 15.69
CA LYS A 37 -1.88 1.83 15.38
C LYS A 37 -2.06 1.56 13.90
N ILE A 38 -2.91 2.31 13.19
CA ILE A 38 -3.06 2.17 11.73
C ILE A 38 -1.78 2.56 11.00
N LEU A 39 -1.15 3.68 11.36
CA LEU A 39 0.12 4.11 10.75
C LEU A 39 1.25 3.12 11.01
N GLN A 40 1.32 2.53 12.21
CA GLN A 40 2.26 1.46 12.55
C GLN A 40 2.04 0.22 11.69
N ILE A 41 0.78 -0.16 11.41
CA ILE A 41 0.49 -1.27 10.51
C ILE A 41 0.96 -0.95 9.09
N ILE A 42 0.75 0.29 8.61
CA ILE A 42 1.15 0.68 7.25
C ILE A 42 2.67 0.59 7.08
N ASN A 43 3.46 1.25 7.92
CA ASN A 43 4.91 1.29 7.75
C ASN A 43 5.63 1.61 9.07
N SER A 44 6.05 0.57 9.79
CA SER A 44 6.90 0.70 10.98
C SER A 44 7.73 -0.57 11.21
N LYS A 45 8.55 -0.56 12.26
CA LYS A 45 9.29 -1.75 12.72
C LYS A 45 8.51 -2.58 13.75
N GLU A 46 7.30 -2.15 14.11
CA GLU A 46 6.50 -2.83 15.13
C GLU A 46 6.06 -4.22 14.65
N PRO A 47 5.98 -5.21 15.56
CA PRO A 47 5.34 -6.48 15.27
C PRO A 47 3.94 -6.28 14.69
N GLY A 48 3.64 -7.00 13.62
CA GLY A 48 2.37 -6.87 12.91
C GLY A 48 2.31 -5.73 11.87
N SER A 49 3.39 -4.96 11.67
CA SER A 49 3.46 -4.01 10.55
C SER A 49 3.57 -4.71 9.21
N LEU A 50 2.71 -4.34 8.26
CA LEU A 50 2.79 -4.82 6.87
C LEU A 50 3.99 -4.22 6.13
N GLY A 51 4.51 -3.08 6.57
CA GLY A 51 5.69 -2.48 5.95
C GLY A 51 5.49 -2.14 4.48
N LEU A 52 4.37 -1.49 4.16
CA LEU A 52 4.00 -1.04 2.83
C LEU A 52 4.98 0.02 2.33
N HIS A 53 5.65 -0.25 1.21
CA HIS A 53 6.66 0.66 0.68
C HIS A 53 6.01 1.89 0.05
N PRO A 54 6.26 3.13 0.56
CA PRO A 54 5.56 4.34 0.12
C PRO A 54 5.46 4.53 -1.39
N ILE A 55 6.59 4.31 -2.09
CA ILE A 55 6.69 4.51 -3.55
C ILE A 55 5.69 3.68 -4.36
N ILE A 56 5.26 2.52 -3.85
CA ILE A 56 4.32 1.62 -4.53
C ILE A 56 2.87 2.02 -4.25
N TYR A 57 2.58 2.45 -3.02
CA TYR A 57 1.20 2.56 -2.54
C TYR A 57 0.60 3.96 -2.66
N PHE A 58 1.40 5.01 -2.49
CA PHE A 58 0.89 6.38 -2.43
C PHE A 58 1.78 7.43 -3.11
N TYR A 59 2.59 7.00 -4.07
CA TYR A 59 3.31 7.87 -5.00
C TYR A 59 3.01 7.45 -6.45
N SER A 60 3.14 8.37 -7.40
CA SER A 60 3.15 8.03 -8.83
C SER A 60 4.46 7.39 -9.24
N LYS A 61 4.48 6.75 -10.42
CA LYS A 61 5.74 6.35 -11.09
C LYS A 61 6.74 7.50 -11.25
N LYS A 62 6.23 8.73 -11.32
CA LYS A 62 7.02 9.98 -11.45
C LYS A 62 7.50 10.52 -10.10
N GLY A 63 7.14 9.89 -8.98
CA GLY A 63 7.56 10.28 -7.63
C GLY A 63 6.68 11.36 -6.97
N ASN A 64 5.49 11.64 -7.51
CA ASN A 64 4.57 12.60 -6.91
C ASN A 64 3.71 11.92 -5.84
N PHE A 65 3.62 12.52 -4.65
CA PHE A 65 2.74 12.02 -3.59
C PHE A 65 1.26 12.08 -4.02
N LYS A 66 0.50 11.02 -3.73
CA LYS A 66 -0.93 10.87 -4.06
C LYS A 66 -1.77 10.83 -2.77
N PRO A 67 -2.31 11.97 -2.28
CA PRO A 67 -3.09 12.01 -1.04
C PRO A 67 -4.29 11.06 -1.03
N ALA A 68 -5.03 10.97 -2.13
CA ALA A 68 -6.18 10.08 -2.25
C ALA A 68 -5.79 8.59 -2.13
N ASN A 69 -4.65 8.20 -2.71
CA ASN A 69 -4.12 6.83 -2.55
C ASN A 69 -3.70 6.58 -1.10
N PHE A 70 -3.03 7.55 -0.47
CA PHE A 70 -2.62 7.42 0.93
C PHE A 70 -3.83 7.17 1.85
N TYR A 71 -4.89 7.96 1.72
CA TYR A 71 -6.12 7.76 2.50
C TYR A 71 -6.85 6.46 2.13
N ALA A 72 -6.86 6.09 0.84
CA ALA A 72 -7.40 4.80 0.41
C ALA A 72 -6.69 3.61 1.09
N ILE A 73 -5.38 3.71 1.30
CA ILE A 73 -4.59 2.70 2.02
C ILE A 73 -4.94 2.67 3.50
N ILE A 74 -5.12 3.82 4.16
CA ILE A 74 -5.61 3.86 5.54
C ILE A 74 -6.96 3.12 5.65
N LEU A 75 -7.89 3.40 4.73
CA LEU A 75 -9.19 2.73 4.69
C LEU A 75 -9.06 1.23 4.37
N LEU A 76 -8.18 0.85 3.45
CA LEU A 76 -7.92 -0.55 3.11
C LEU A 76 -7.39 -1.32 4.32
N ILE A 77 -6.39 -0.78 5.03
CA ILE A 77 -5.82 -1.43 6.21
C ILE A 77 -6.86 -1.60 7.30
N ARG A 78 -7.72 -0.60 7.52
CA ARG A 78 -8.84 -0.72 8.45
C ARG A 78 -9.77 -1.86 8.07
N GLU A 79 -10.14 -1.95 6.79
CA GLU A 79 -11.06 -2.98 6.29
C GLU A 79 -10.45 -4.38 6.37
N LEU A 80 -9.19 -4.55 5.96
CA LEU A 80 -8.48 -5.82 6.04
C LEU A 80 -8.31 -6.27 7.49
N LYS A 81 -7.99 -5.35 8.40
CA LYS A 81 -7.90 -5.64 9.84
C LYS A 81 -9.25 -6.07 10.40
N GLN A 82 -10.32 -5.33 10.12
CA GLN A 82 -11.67 -5.63 10.61
C GLN A 82 -12.17 -6.99 10.11
N LYS A 83 -11.82 -7.36 8.88
CA LYS A 83 -12.22 -8.64 8.25
C LYS A 83 -11.20 -9.76 8.47
N ASN A 84 -10.12 -9.54 9.22
CA ASN A 84 -9.01 -10.49 9.42
C ASN A 84 -8.39 -11.01 8.11
N ARG A 85 -8.27 -10.17 7.08
CA ARG A 85 -7.80 -10.52 5.72
C ARG A 85 -6.32 -10.21 5.48
N PHE A 86 -5.51 -10.00 6.52
CA PHE A 86 -4.07 -9.72 6.33
C PHE A 86 -3.29 -10.91 5.77
N ASN A 87 -3.65 -12.14 6.13
CA ASN A 87 -3.02 -13.33 5.54
C ASN A 87 -3.33 -13.42 4.05
N GLU A 88 -4.62 -13.29 3.67
CA GLU A 88 -5.05 -13.28 2.27
C GLU A 88 -4.31 -12.21 1.45
N PHE A 89 -4.17 -11.00 2.00
CA PHE A 89 -3.42 -9.93 1.35
C PHE A 89 -1.91 -10.26 1.25
N THR A 90 -1.35 -10.90 2.27
CA THR A 90 0.07 -11.28 2.30
C THR A 90 0.38 -12.34 1.24
N ASP A 91 -0.54 -13.30 1.03
CA ASP A 91 -0.39 -14.37 0.02
C ASP A 91 -0.22 -13.82 -1.39
N ILE A 92 -1.00 -12.78 -1.74
CA ILE A 92 -1.03 -12.17 -3.08
C ILE A 92 -0.15 -10.92 -3.19
N ARG A 93 0.62 -10.58 -2.16
CA ARG A 93 1.22 -9.25 -2.02
C ARG A 93 2.15 -8.88 -3.17
N LYS A 94 2.99 -9.81 -3.62
CA LYS A 94 3.89 -9.58 -4.75
C LYS A 94 3.12 -9.17 -6.00
N ASP A 95 2.13 -9.97 -6.38
CA ASP A 95 1.35 -9.76 -7.60
C ASP A 95 0.49 -8.50 -7.50
N PHE A 96 -0.01 -8.20 -6.30
CA PHE A 96 -0.73 -6.96 -6.03
C PHE A 96 0.14 -5.72 -6.21
N GLU A 97 1.33 -5.69 -5.59
CA GLU A 97 2.27 -4.57 -5.72
C GLU A 97 2.73 -4.38 -7.18
N GLU A 98 2.97 -5.48 -7.91
CA GLU A 98 3.31 -5.45 -9.33
C GLU A 98 2.15 -4.91 -10.18
N PHE A 99 0.91 -5.36 -9.92
CA PHE A 99 -0.28 -4.89 -10.63
C PHE A 99 -0.48 -3.39 -10.46
N ILE A 100 -0.47 -2.89 -9.20
CA ILE A 100 -0.75 -1.47 -8.95
C ILE A 100 0.36 -0.57 -9.46
N TYR A 101 1.62 -1.02 -9.38
CA TYR A 101 2.74 -0.26 -9.92
C TYR A 101 2.67 -0.22 -11.45
N LYS A 102 2.49 -1.36 -12.11
CA LYS A 102 2.40 -1.43 -13.57
C LYS A 102 1.25 -0.58 -14.10
N ASN A 103 0.08 -0.65 -13.44
CA ASN A 103 -1.15 -0.01 -13.87
C ASN A 103 -1.44 1.33 -13.16
N ASP A 104 -0.43 2.04 -12.67
CA ASP A 104 -0.56 3.30 -11.91
C ASP A 104 -1.48 4.36 -12.58
N TYR A 105 -1.50 4.38 -13.92
CA TYR A 105 -2.32 5.28 -14.74
C TYR A 105 -3.84 5.15 -14.49
N ILE A 106 -4.35 3.97 -14.12
CA ILE A 106 -5.79 3.78 -13.85
C ILE A 106 -6.22 4.49 -12.56
N PHE A 107 -5.33 4.52 -11.55
CA PHE A 107 -5.57 5.21 -10.28
C PHE A 107 -5.57 6.73 -10.47
N GLU A 108 -4.67 7.23 -11.32
CA GLU A 108 -4.64 8.65 -11.66
C GLU A 108 -5.91 9.09 -12.40
N GLN A 109 -6.39 8.28 -13.35
CA GLN A 109 -7.65 8.53 -14.05
C GLN A 109 -8.83 8.53 -13.08
N LEU A 110 -8.93 7.53 -12.20
CA LEU A 110 -10.00 7.47 -11.21
C LEU A 110 -10.01 8.71 -10.30
N ASN A 111 -8.82 9.13 -9.85
CA ASN A 111 -8.69 10.33 -9.01
C ASN A 111 -9.13 11.60 -9.76
N ARG A 112 -8.76 11.75 -11.04
CA ARG A 112 -9.18 12.89 -11.88
C ARG A 112 -10.69 12.91 -12.12
N ASN A 113 -11.31 11.74 -12.30
CA ASN A 113 -12.74 11.61 -12.59
C ASN A 113 -13.63 11.99 -11.39
N LEU A 114 -13.21 11.68 -10.16
CA LEU A 114 -14.03 11.87 -8.98
C LEU A 114 -13.93 13.28 -8.36
N ARG A 115 -12.89 14.05 -8.71
CA ARG A 115 -12.67 15.48 -8.36
C ARG A 115 -12.78 15.84 -6.87
N SER A 116 -12.78 14.84 -5.98
CA SER A 116 -12.92 15.00 -4.54
C SER A 116 -12.08 13.96 -3.85
N THR A 117 -11.19 14.39 -2.95
CA THR A 117 -10.26 13.49 -2.24
C THR A 117 -10.99 12.38 -1.50
N LYS A 118 -12.13 12.66 -0.86
CA LYS A 118 -12.95 11.66 -0.18
C LYS A 118 -13.51 10.61 -1.13
N LYS A 119 -14.21 11.05 -2.17
CA LYS A 119 -14.77 10.14 -3.19
C LYS A 119 -13.66 9.33 -3.87
N SER A 120 -12.54 9.97 -4.20
CA SER A 120 -11.37 9.32 -4.78
C SER A 120 -10.80 8.25 -3.86
N SER A 121 -10.65 8.54 -2.56
CA SER A 121 -10.10 7.59 -1.59
C SER A 121 -11.00 6.35 -1.44
N ASP A 122 -12.31 6.54 -1.33
CA ASP A 122 -13.28 5.44 -1.28
C ASP A 122 -13.30 4.61 -2.58
N GLY A 123 -13.23 5.30 -3.72
CA GLY A 123 -13.17 4.70 -5.05
C GLY A 123 -11.90 3.86 -5.23
N ILE A 124 -10.74 4.39 -4.87
CA ILE A 124 -9.43 3.72 -4.97
C ILE A 124 -9.37 2.54 -4.00
N LYS A 125 -9.87 2.69 -2.77
CA LYS A 125 -10.00 1.56 -1.82
C LYS A 125 -10.84 0.43 -2.42
N SER A 126 -11.97 0.79 -3.03
CA SER A 126 -12.86 -0.19 -3.68
C SER A 126 -12.22 -0.87 -4.89
N MET A 127 -11.32 -0.17 -5.58
CA MET A 127 -10.51 -0.74 -6.67
C MET A 127 -9.44 -1.68 -6.11
N PHE A 128 -8.73 -1.32 -5.04
CA PHE A 128 -7.78 -2.21 -4.38
C PHE A 128 -8.43 -3.51 -3.93
N LEU A 129 -9.61 -3.45 -3.31
CA LEU A 129 -10.35 -4.65 -2.90
C LEU A 129 -10.72 -5.53 -4.10
N LEU A 130 -11.15 -4.93 -5.21
CA LEU A 130 -11.45 -5.67 -6.45
C LEU A 130 -10.20 -6.38 -6.99
N ILE A 131 -9.04 -5.72 -6.96
CA ILE A 131 -7.76 -6.32 -7.39
C ILE A 131 -7.36 -7.46 -6.45
N ILE A 132 -7.44 -7.27 -5.13
CA ILE A 132 -7.15 -8.32 -4.12
C ILE A 132 -8.05 -9.53 -4.35
N ASP A 133 -9.36 -9.32 -4.50
CA ASP A 133 -10.33 -10.40 -4.70
C ASP A 133 -10.12 -11.12 -6.05
N GLY A 134 -9.69 -10.39 -7.09
CA GLY A 134 -9.35 -10.95 -8.39
C GLY A 134 -8.08 -11.81 -8.34
N LEU A 135 -7.01 -11.30 -7.73
CA LEU A 135 -5.75 -12.05 -7.56
C LEU A 135 -5.94 -13.30 -6.70
N LYS A 136 -6.75 -13.22 -5.63
CA LYS A 136 -7.08 -14.38 -4.80
C LYS A 136 -7.83 -15.47 -5.57
N LYS A 137 -8.59 -15.09 -6.60
CA LYS A 137 -9.27 -16.00 -7.53
C LYS A 137 -8.38 -16.45 -8.69
N GLU A 138 -7.09 -16.11 -8.65
CA GLU A 138 -6.10 -16.40 -9.69
C GLU A 138 -6.51 -15.87 -11.07
N LEU A 139 -7.29 -14.77 -11.10
CA LEU A 139 -7.62 -14.09 -12.34
C LEU A 139 -6.37 -13.49 -12.96
N SER A 140 -6.28 -13.55 -14.28
CA SER A 140 -5.25 -12.86 -15.03
C SER A 140 -5.39 -11.34 -14.91
N GLU A 141 -4.27 -10.63 -15.11
CA GLU A 141 -4.27 -9.16 -15.13
C GLU A 141 -5.33 -8.59 -16.08
N LYS A 142 -5.52 -9.22 -17.26
CA LYS A 142 -6.51 -8.79 -18.25
C LYS A 142 -7.94 -8.90 -17.72
N GLU A 143 -8.28 -9.99 -17.05
CA GLU A 143 -9.61 -10.19 -16.48
C GLU A 143 -9.90 -9.16 -15.37
N ILE A 144 -8.91 -8.89 -14.51
CA ILE A 144 -9.03 -7.87 -13.47
C ILE A 144 -9.24 -6.47 -14.11
N LEU A 145 -8.48 -6.13 -15.15
CA LEU A 145 -8.64 -4.86 -15.87
C LEU A 145 -10.02 -4.73 -16.53
N ILE A 146 -10.58 -5.83 -17.06
CA ILE A 146 -11.96 -5.85 -17.60
C ILE A 146 -12.96 -5.57 -16.48
N SER A 147 -12.87 -6.25 -15.34
CA SER A 147 -13.75 -6.00 -14.18
C SER A 147 -13.64 -4.56 -13.66
N ILE A 148 -12.44 -3.97 -13.70
CA ILE A 148 -12.24 -2.55 -13.38
C ILE A 148 -12.98 -1.67 -14.39
N LYS A 149 -12.83 -1.92 -15.70
CA LYS A 149 -13.47 -1.13 -16.74
C LYS A 149 -15.00 -1.18 -16.67
N GLU A 150 -15.57 -2.35 -16.35
CA GLU A 150 -17.01 -2.53 -16.15
C GLU A 150 -17.52 -1.71 -14.97
N LYS A 151 -16.78 -1.69 -13.85
CA LYS A 151 -17.15 -0.94 -12.65
C LYS A 151 -16.91 0.57 -12.79
N TYR A 152 -15.89 0.97 -13.56
CA TYR A 152 -15.45 2.36 -13.71
C TYR A 152 -15.39 2.74 -15.20
N ILE A 153 -16.56 3.03 -15.78
CA ILE A 153 -16.75 3.29 -17.23
C ILE A 153 -15.77 4.35 -17.80
N ASN A 154 -15.43 5.37 -17.01
CA ASN A 154 -14.58 6.49 -17.40
C ASN A 154 -13.06 6.22 -17.29
N ILE A 155 -12.63 4.98 -17.04
CA ILE A 155 -11.22 4.59 -17.07
C ILE A 155 -10.86 4.06 -18.45
N ASN A 156 -9.83 4.61 -19.08
CA ASN A 156 -9.21 4.05 -20.27
C ASN A 156 -8.10 3.07 -19.87
N LEU A 157 -8.10 1.87 -20.44
CA LEU A 157 -7.10 0.83 -20.18
C LEU A 157 -5.84 0.99 -21.04
N VAL A 158 -5.81 1.94 -21.97
CA VAL A 158 -4.61 2.27 -22.75
C VAL A 158 -3.68 3.18 -21.95
N ASN A 159 -2.41 2.78 -21.80
CA ASN A 159 -1.40 3.60 -21.15
C ASN A 159 -0.83 4.64 -22.13
N GLU A 160 -1.40 5.85 -22.13
CA GLU A 160 -0.98 6.94 -23.03
C GLU A 160 0.49 7.35 -22.83
N ASP A 161 1.03 7.24 -21.61
CA ASP A 161 2.42 7.61 -21.30
C ASP A 161 3.44 6.71 -22.04
N GLU A 162 3.07 5.47 -22.41
CA GLU A 162 3.90 4.58 -23.23
C GLU A 162 3.89 4.95 -24.73
N ILE A 163 2.87 5.67 -25.18
CA ILE A 163 2.69 6.02 -26.60
C ILE A 163 3.46 7.31 -26.96
N VAL A 164 3.74 8.18 -25.98
CA VAL A 164 4.43 9.46 -26.22
C VAL A 164 5.94 9.24 -26.39
N LEU A 165 6.39 9.16 -27.64
CA LEU A 165 7.80 9.26 -28.03
C LEU A 165 8.21 10.74 -28.12
N ASN A 166 9.01 11.23 -27.15
CA ASN A 166 9.75 12.49 -27.35
C ASN A 166 11.25 12.18 -27.38
N ASP A 167 11.98 12.93 -28.20
CA ASP A 167 13.43 12.75 -28.38
C ASP A 167 14.28 13.13 -27.15
N SER A 168 13.71 13.81 -26.14
CA SER A 168 14.45 14.25 -24.95
C SER A 168 13.78 13.88 -23.61
N PHE A 169 14.63 13.56 -22.62
CA PHE A 169 14.22 13.27 -21.26
C PHE A 169 13.81 14.56 -20.51
N ASN A 170 12.51 14.71 -20.26
CA ASN A 170 12.02 15.71 -19.32
C ASN A 170 12.25 15.26 -17.85
N THR A 171 12.06 16.17 -16.90
CA THR A 171 12.24 15.91 -15.46
C THR A 171 11.42 14.71 -14.96
N ASN A 172 10.18 14.56 -15.44
CA ASN A 172 9.30 13.46 -15.04
C ASN A 172 9.83 12.09 -15.51
N ARG A 173 10.30 12.00 -16.76
CA ARG A 173 10.90 10.77 -17.29
C ARG A 173 12.20 10.41 -16.55
N LYS A 174 13.04 11.39 -16.21
CA LYS A 174 14.24 11.14 -15.39
C LYS A 174 13.89 10.58 -14.01
N SER A 175 12.89 11.15 -13.35
CA SER A 175 12.39 10.66 -12.06
C SER A 175 11.85 9.23 -12.17
N GLU A 176 11.04 8.95 -13.18
CA GLU A 176 10.49 7.63 -13.45
C GLU A 176 11.58 6.60 -13.78
N THR A 177 12.58 6.95 -14.59
CA THR A 177 13.75 6.09 -14.86
C THR A 177 14.51 5.76 -13.57
N TYR A 178 14.72 6.74 -12.70
CA TYR A 178 15.38 6.51 -11.42
C TYR A 178 14.57 5.57 -10.52
N ILE A 179 13.27 5.82 -10.36
CA ILE A 179 12.37 5.02 -9.50
C ILE A 179 12.26 3.59 -10.02
N SER A 180 12.05 3.40 -11.32
CA SER A 180 11.98 2.06 -11.93
C SER A 180 13.28 1.27 -11.79
N THR A 181 14.44 1.93 -11.98
CA THR A 181 15.76 1.30 -11.78
C THR A 181 15.98 0.91 -10.32
N ALA A 182 15.62 1.79 -9.38
CA ALA A 182 15.71 1.50 -7.95
C ALA A 182 14.80 0.33 -7.54
N LEU A 183 13.60 0.23 -8.11
CA LEU A 183 12.66 -0.86 -7.84
C LEU A 183 13.07 -2.21 -8.44
N GLN A 184 13.86 -2.22 -9.53
CA GLN A 184 14.41 -3.47 -10.08
C GLN A 184 15.43 -4.13 -9.15
N SER A 185 16.18 -3.32 -8.40
CA SER A 185 17.24 -3.76 -7.48
C SER A 185 16.81 -3.77 -6.01
N VAL A 186 15.53 -3.49 -5.74
CA VAL A 186 15.03 -3.35 -4.38
C VAL A 186 14.98 -4.69 -3.64
N VAL A 187 15.28 -4.64 -2.34
CA VAL A 187 15.14 -5.80 -1.47
C VAL A 187 13.67 -6.18 -1.35
N ARG A 188 13.37 -7.46 -1.57
CA ARG A 188 12.03 -8.04 -1.42
C ARG A 188 11.97 -8.95 -0.22
N CYS A 189 10.79 -9.07 0.37
CA CYS A 189 10.57 -9.97 1.48
C CYS A 189 10.63 -11.42 0.99
N SER A 190 11.42 -12.23 1.67
CA SER A 190 11.58 -13.67 1.35
C SER A 190 10.33 -14.52 1.59
N ILE A 191 9.29 -13.97 2.20
CA ILE A 191 8.02 -14.66 2.51
C ILE A 191 6.94 -14.27 1.50
N CYS A 192 6.58 -12.99 1.41
CA CYS A 192 5.46 -12.54 0.57
C CYS A 192 5.90 -11.98 -0.81
N GLY A 193 7.21 -11.88 -1.08
CA GLY A 193 7.76 -11.34 -2.33
C GLY A 193 7.58 -9.82 -2.54
N GLY A 194 6.93 -9.13 -1.60
CA GLY A 194 6.68 -7.69 -1.66
C GLY A 194 7.94 -6.86 -1.42
N VAL A 195 7.93 -5.61 -1.88
CA VAL A 195 9.01 -4.64 -1.73
C VAL A 195 9.16 -4.22 -0.27
N VAL A 196 10.39 -4.26 0.23
CA VAL A 196 10.71 -3.93 1.63
C VAL A 196 11.26 -2.52 1.72
N HIS A 197 10.68 -1.72 2.62
CA HIS A 197 11.21 -0.40 2.95
C HIS A 197 12.22 -0.49 4.09
N VAL A 198 13.33 0.24 4.00
CA VAL A 198 14.43 0.20 4.98
C VAL A 198 13.99 0.51 6.42
N ASN A 199 12.96 1.34 6.59
CA ASN A 199 12.41 1.68 7.91
C ASN A 199 11.31 0.71 8.40
N ALA A 200 10.94 -0.27 7.59
CA ALA A 200 9.88 -1.26 7.84
C ALA A 200 10.37 -2.68 7.52
N THR A 201 11.55 -2.99 8.06
CA THR A 201 12.26 -4.25 7.81
C THR A 201 12.45 -5.02 9.11
N SER A 202 12.34 -6.35 9.03
CA SER A 202 12.77 -7.30 10.05
C SER A 202 13.82 -8.24 9.46
N VAL A 203 14.73 -8.72 10.31
CA VAL A 203 15.66 -9.82 9.97
C VAL A 203 15.11 -11.07 10.65
N ASP A 204 14.83 -12.11 9.86
CA ASP A 204 14.38 -13.41 10.36
C ASP A 204 15.40 -14.50 10.01
N HIS A 205 15.29 -15.65 10.66
CA HIS A 205 16.07 -16.83 10.33
C HIS A 205 15.40 -17.61 9.18
N ILE A 206 16.20 -18.13 8.24
CA ILE A 206 15.75 -19.07 7.20
C ILE A 206 15.32 -20.37 7.88
N ILE A 207 16.25 -21.01 8.58
CA ILE A 207 16.00 -22.13 9.50
C ILE A 207 15.68 -21.56 10.86
N ARG A 208 14.52 -21.87 11.41
CA ARG A 208 14.07 -21.28 12.68
C ARG A 208 15.01 -21.67 13.82
N LYS A 209 15.19 -20.76 14.79
CA LYS A 209 15.97 -21.03 16.02
C LYS A 209 15.48 -22.28 16.77
N ARG A 210 14.16 -22.52 16.79
CA ARG A 210 13.55 -23.71 17.41
C ARG A 210 13.86 -25.02 16.69
N GLU A 211 14.22 -24.94 15.40
CA GLU A 211 14.63 -26.06 14.56
C GLU A 211 16.16 -26.21 14.52
N GLY A 212 16.89 -25.51 15.41
CA GLY A 212 18.35 -25.54 15.48
C GLY A 212 19.07 -24.51 14.61
N GLY A 213 18.35 -23.57 13.99
CA GLY A 213 18.96 -22.52 13.17
C GLY A 213 19.86 -21.57 13.96
N LEU A 214 21.04 -21.29 13.40
CA LEU A 214 22.05 -20.40 13.99
C LEU A 214 21.85 -18.95 13.55
N GLY A 215 22.23 -17.98 14.37
CA GLY A 215 22.20 -16.54 14.05
C GLY A 215 23.38 -16.09 13.17
N THR A 216 23.56 -16.74 12.01
CA THR A 216 24.60 -16.39 11.03
C THR A 216 24.00 -15.59 9.87
N ALA A 217 24.81 -14.76 9.21
CA ALA A 217 24.36 -13.99 8.04
C ALA A 217 23.77 -14.88 6.93
N CYS A 218 24.34 -16.09 6.74
CA CYS A 218 23.85 -17.07 5.77
C CYS A 218 22.49 -17.67 6.12
N ASN A 219 22.09 -17.63 7.39
CA ASN A 219 20.77 -18.05 7.85
C ASN A 219 19.83 -16.84 8.04
N GLY A 220 20.26 -15.63 7.69
CA GLY A 220 19.45 -14.42 7.77
C GLY A 220 18.65 -14.19 6.50
N GLN A 221 17.40 -13.77 6.63
CA GLN A 221 16.56 -13.32 5.53
C GLN A 221 15.84 -12.03 5.90
N ILE A 222 15.58 -11.21 4.87
CA ILE A 222 14.87 -9.95 5.03
C ILE A 222 13.36 -10.20 4.87
N THR A 223 12.58 -9.75 5.84
CA THR A 223 11.14 -9.90 5.85
C THR A 223 10.43 -8.63 6.30
N HIS A 224 9.17 -8.47 5.94
CA HIS A 224 8.32 -7.48 6.63
C HIS A 224 8.05 -7.94 8.08
N PRO A 225 7.80 -7.00 9.01
CA PRO A 225 7.50 -7.35 10.40
C PRO A 225 6.31 -8.30 10.54
N TYR A 226 5.19 -8.05 9.84
CA TYR A 226 4.01 -8.92 9.84
C TYR A 226 4.34 -10.33 9.32
N CYS A 227 5.12 -10.41 8.24
CA CYS A 227 5.54 -11.70 7.69
C CYS A 227 6.30 -12.55 8.72
N ASN A 228 7.17 -11.91 9.50
CA ASN A 228 7.94 -12.56 10.56
C ASN A 228 7.09 -12.94 11.78
N THR A 229 6.27 -12.01 12.27
CA THR A 229 5.64 -12.15 13.60
C THR A 229 4.23 -12.72 13.58
N GLY A 230 3.46 -12.45 12.51
CA GLY A 230 2.01 -12.73 12.46
C GLY A 230 1.56 -13.65 11.32
N TYR A 231 2.42 -13.93 10.34
CA TYR A 231 2.09 -14.77 9.19
C TYR A 231 2.83 -16.12 9.22
N LYS A 232 4.16 -16.10 9.37
CA LYS A 232 4.99 -17.32 9.42
C LYS A 232 4.87 -18.00 10.79
N HIS A 233 3.98 -18.98 10.94
CA HIS A 233 3.87 -19.84 12.13
C HIS A 233 4.46 -21.24 11.98
#